data_AF-A0AAV6L6A7-F1
#
_entry.id   AF-A0AAV6L6A7-F1
#
_cell.length_a   1.000
_cell.length_b   1.000
_cell.length_c   1.000
_cell.angle_alpha   90.00
_cell.angle_beta   90.00
_cell.angle_gamma   90.00
#
_symmetry.space_group_name_H-M   'P 1'
#
loop_
_entity.id
_entity.type
_entity.pdbx_description
1 polymer ?
#
loop_
_entity_poly.entity_id
_entity_poly.type
_entity_poly.pdbx_seq_one_letter_code
_entity_poly.pdbx_strand_id
1 'polypeptide(L)'
;MDNTTLPLHLSHVQKSSSIINRSHTLLHSTALIALIYYRIASFFLTTKPSNLSTSFSCLLVFTGELILSFIWFLGQAYRFRTVTRTVFPERLPENIELPAVDVFICTADPSKEPTLEVMNTVISAIALDYPPDKLHVYLSDDGGYSVTLEAMKEAWRFAKGYWVPFCRAYGIKTRCPEAYFLGEEGNTESSSGSEFMADRERVKEKYENFKSRVMRIRQNSIIVVNRDHTAVVEVQWQGLDGLQGPIVSGTGFYIKREALYANPIKDVDVMELKQYFGPSNEFIKSFGRHYKPKDHQHSASVTLMKETQYLASCAYENETKWGKEASPKQILPSIP
;
A
#
# COMPACT_ATOMS: atom_id res chain seq x y z
N MET A 1 -31.76 -21.96 11.80
CA MET A 1 -30.50 -21.77 12.55
C MET A 1 -29.89 -20.49 12.01
N ASP A 2 -29.99 -19.42 12.78
CA ASP A 2 -29.73 -18.07 12.32
C ASP A 2 -28.21 -17.85 12.17
N ASN A 3 -27.73 -17.76 10.92
CA ASN A 3 -26.34 -17.47 10.58
C ASN A 3 -25.89 -16.03 10.92
N THR A 4 -26.68 -15.27 11.68
CA THR A 4 -26.51 -13.82 11.89
C THR A 4 -25.56 -13.42 13.02
N THR A 5 -24.85 -14.35 13.66
CA THR A 5 -24.06 -14.04 14.88
C THR A 5 -22.57 -14.37 14.81
N LEU A 6 -22.07 -14.92 13.71
CA LEU A 6 -20.64 -15.22 13.61
C LEU A 6 -19.83 -13.95 13.25
N PRO A 7 -18.67 -13.72 13.88
CA PRO A 7 -17.85 -12.56 13.61
C PRO A 7 -17.25 -12.63 12.19
N LEU A 8 -17.20 -11.47 11.52
CA LEU A 8 -16.61 -11.31 10.17
C LEU A 8 -15.08 -11.39 10.18
N HIS A 9 -14.46 -11.14 11.33
CA HIS A 9 -13.01 -11.25 11.53
C HIS A 9 -12.71 -11.74 12.95
N LEU A 10 -11.58 -12.40 13.12
CA LEU A 10 -11.06 -12.80 14.43
C LEU A 10 -9.63 -12.28 14.61
N SER A 11 -9.33 -11.81 15.81
CA SER A 11 -7.98 -11.45 16.23
C SER A 11 -7.42 -12.51 17.17
N HIS A 12 -6.34 -13.18 16.75
CA HIS A 12 -5.65 -14.17 17.56
C HIS A 12 -4.35 -13.58 18.12
N VAL A 13 -4.22 -13.57 19.45
CA VAL A 13 -2.98 -13.19 20.13
C VAL A 13 -2.10 -14.42 20.24
N GLN A 14 -0.88 -14.37 19.69
CA GLN A 14 0.05 -15.50 19.74
C GLN A 14 0.73 -15.59 21.12
N LYS A 15 0.04 -16.21 22.08
CA LYS A 15 0.49 -16.30 23.49
C LYS A 15 1.84 -16.98 23.63
N SER A 16 2.08 -18.09 22.92
CA SER A 16 3.35 -18.83 22.98
C SER A 16 4.53 -18.00 22.48
N SER A 17 4.40 -17.38 21.30
CA SER A 17 5.41 -16.46 20.76
C SER A 17 5.66 -15.27 21.70
N SER A 18 4.60 -14.68 22.25
CA SER A 18 4.75 -13.59 23.23
C SER A 18 5.53 -14.02 24.48
N ILE A 19 5.34 -15.25 24.98
CA ILE A 19 6.08 -15.75 26.14
C ILE A 19 7.56 -15.95 25.77
N ILE A 20 7.84 -16.60 24.63
CA ILE A 20 9.20 -16.81 24.14
C ILE A 20 9.93 -15.47 23.97
N ASN A 21 9.28 -14.50 23.31
CA ASN A 21 9.85 -13.17 23.09
C ASN A 21 10.16 -12.46 24.42
N ARG A 22 9.23 -12.49 25.39
CA ARG A 22 9.45 -11.87 26.71
C ARG A 22 10.60 -12.52 27.48
N SER A 23 10.70 -13.85 27.45
CA SER A 23 11.80 -14.58 28.07
C SER A 23 13.14 -14.25 27.41
N HIS A 24 13.18 -14.20 26.07
CA HIS A 24 14.35 -13.78 25.31
C HIS A 24 14.75 -12.34 25.65
N THR A 25 13.80 -11.40 25.69
CA THR A 25 14.04 -10.00 26.09
C THR A 25 14.63 -9.91 27.50
N LEU A 26 14.12 -10.69 28.46
CA LEU A 26 14.63 -10.72 29.84
C LEU A 26 16.09 -11.21 29.89
N LEU A 27 16.38 -12.33 29.23
CA LEU A 27 17.73 -12.91 29.19
C LEU A 27 18.73 -11.97 28.51
N HIS A 28 18.38 -11.43 27.35
CA HIS A 28 19.24 -10.47 26.65
C HIS A 28 19.44 -9.17 27.42
N SER A 29 18.40 -8.64 28.07
CA SER A 29 18.53 -7.43 28.89
C SER A 29 19.47 -7.66 30.08
N THR A 30 19.39 -8.84 30.70
CA THR A 30 20.29 -9.21 31.80
C THR A 30 21.73 -9.30 31.31
N ALA A 31 21.97 -9.92 30.15
CA ALA A 31 23.30 -10.00 29.55
C ALA A 31 23.86 -8.63 29.16
N LEU A 32 23.02 -7.73 28.61
CA LEU A 32 23.41 -6.36 28.26
C LEU A 32 23.78 -5.55 29.51
N ILE A 33 23.00 -5.66 30.59
CA ILE A 33 23.32 -4.99 31.87
C ILE A 33 24.65 -5.51 32.42
N ALA A 34 24.88 -6.82 32.39
CA ALA A 34 26.16 -7.40 32.82
C ALA A 34 27.34 -6.92 31.96
N LEU A 35 27.16 -6.81 30.64
CA LEU A 35 28.18 -6.29 29.72
C LEU A 35 28.47 -4.81 29.99
N ILE A 36 27.44 -3.98 30.14
CA ILE A 36 27.60 -2.55 30.47
C ILE A 36 28.32 -2.40 31.81
N TYR A 37 27.93 -3.17 32.82
CA TYR A 37 28.60 -3.18 34.13
C TYR A 37 30.08 -3.58 34.00
N TYR A 38 30.38 -4.64 33.25
CA TYR A 38 31.76 -5.08 33.00
C TYR A 38 32.59 -3.99 32.29
N ARG A 39 32.02 -3.31 31.29
CA ARG A 39 32.70 -2.21 30.57
C ARG A 39 32.99 -1.03 31.48
N ILE A 40 32.03 -0.61 32.30
CA ILE A 40 32.18 0.49 33.26
C ILE A 40 33.23 0.12 34.31
N ALA A 41 33.13 -1.08 34.91
CA ALA A 41 34.08 -1.56 35.91
C ALA A 41 35.50 -1.64 35.33
N SER A 42 35.66 -2.24 34.15
CA SER A 42 36.96 -2.35 33.47
C SER A 42 37.56 -0.97 33.18
N PHE A 43 36.76 -0.01 32.72
CA PHE A 43 37.20 1.37 32.53
C PHE A 43 37.77 1.95 33.83
N PHE A 44 37.03 1.91 34.94
CA PHE A 44 37.51 2.45 36.21
C PHE A 44 38.70 1.67 36.83
N LEU A 45 38.80 0.36 36.61
CA LEU A 45 39.82 -0.50 37.21
C LEU A 45 41.13 -0.57 36.42
N THR A 46 41.11 -0.43 35.09
CA THR A 46 42.29 -0.68 34.23
C THR A 46 42.85 0.55 33.51
N THR A 47 42.12 1.67 33.40
CA THR A 47 42.69 2.86 32.76
C THR A 47 43.64 3.59 33.70
N LYS A 48 44.95 3.36 33.54
CA LYS A 48 45.98 4.28 34.05
C LYS A 48 46.02 5.54 33.16
N PRO A 49 46.26 6.74 33.73
CA PRO A 49 46.16 8.02 33.03
C PRO A 49 47.20 8.27 31.92
N SER A 50 48.08 7.32 31.60
CA SER A 50 49.19 7.51 30.67
C SER A 50 48.91 7.14 29.20
N ASN A 51 47.77 6.50 28.88
CA ASN A 51 47.43 6.08 27.50
C ASN A 51 46.10 6.68 27.03
N LEU A 52 46.15 7.94 26.58
CA LEU A 52 44.98 8.70 26.11
C LEU A 52 44.32 8.09 24.85
N SER A 53 45.12 7.57 23.91
CA SER A 53 44.63 6.96 22.66
C SER A 53 43.80 5.69 22.92
N THR A 54 44.26 4.81 23.82
CA THR A 54 43.52 3.60 24.20
C THR A 54 42.20 3.95 24.91
N SER A 55 42.21 4.96 25.78
CA SER A 55 41.00 5.42 26.47
C SER A 55 39.94 5.96 25.50
N PHE A 56 40.37 6.68 24.46
CA PHE A 56 39.47 7.21 23.43
C PHE A 56 38.84 6.09 22.58
N SER A 57 39.63 5.12 22.11
CA SER A 57 39.11 3.98 21.35
C SER A 57 38.12 3.13 22.16
N CYS A 58 38.38 2.91 23.45
CA CYS A 58 37.46 2.21 24.33
C CYS A 58 36.14 2.97 24.52
N LEU A 59 36.18 4.30 24.64
CA LEU A 59 34.99 5.14 24.75
C LEU A 59 34.14 5.09 23.47
N LEU A 60 34.76 5.09 22.29
CA LEU A 60 34.06 4.96 21.02
C LEU A 60 33.35 3.62 20.89
N VAL A 61 34.02 2.52 21.23
CA VAL A 61 33.42 1.18 21.22
C VAL A 61 32.25 1.11 22.21
N PHE A 62 32.43 1.63 23.42
CA PHE A 62 31.38 1.66 24.44
C PHE A 62 30.17 2.49 23.99
N THR A 63 30.40 3.64 23.34
CA THR A 63 29.34 4.47 22.78
C THR A 63 28.56 3.71 21.69
N GLY A 64 29.26 2.99 20.81
CA GLY A 64 28.63 2.13 19.80
C GLY A 64 27.78 1.01 20.43
N GLU A 65 28.30 0.34 21.47
CA GLU A 65 27.57 -0.68 22.22
C GLU A 65 26.30 -0.10 22.88
N LEU A 66 26.36 1.10 23.46
CA LEU A 66 25.19 1.79 24.03
C LEU A 66 24.13 2.13 22.96
N ILE A 67 24.55 2.67 21.82
CA ILE A 67 23.64 2.99 20.71
C ILE A 67 22.95 1.72 20.21
N LEU A 68 23.71 0.64 19.96
CA LEU A 68 23.14 -0.64 19.52
C LEU A 68 22.20 -1.24 20.56
N SER A 69 22.55 -1.16 21.85
CA SER A 69 21.70 -1.61 22.95
C SER A 69 20.40 -0.82 23.02
N PHE A 70 20.46 0.49 22.81
CA PHE A 70 19.30 1.37 22.79
C PHE A 70 18.38 1.07 21.59
N ILE A 71 18.94 0.92 20.39
CA ILE A 71 18.18 0.52 19.19
C ILE A 71 17.50 -0.84 19.42
N TRP A 72 18.22 -1.82 19.98
CA TRP A 72 17.66 -3.13 20.30
C TRP A 72 16.52 -3.03 21.32
N PHE A 73 16.66 -2.19 22.35
CA PHE A 73 15.63 -1.97 23.37
C PHE A 73 14.36 -1.38 22.76
N LEU A 74 14.48 -0.35 21.91
CA LEU A 74 13.35 0.22 21.19
C LEU A 74 12.63 -0.83 20.31
N GLY A 75 13.39 -1.73 19.69
CA GLY A 75 12.84 -2.82 18.87
C GLY A 75 12.04 -3.86 19.67
N GLN A 76 12.19 -3.95 21.00
CA GLN A 76 11.47 -4.97 21.78
C GLN A 76 9.97 -4.71 21.84
N ALA A 77 9.53 -3.45 21.79
CA ALA A 77 8.12 -3.06 21.86
C ALA A 77 7.25 -3.83 20.85
N TYR A 78 7.78 -4.07 19.64
CA TYR A 78 7.10 -4.81 18.57
C TYR A 78 6.93 -6.31 18.87
N ARG A 79 7.69 -6.88 19.82
CA ARG A 79 7.67 -8.33 20.09
C ARG A 79 6.79 -8.72 21.29
N PHE A 80 6.30 -7.75 22.06
CA PHE A 80 5.56 -7.98 23.30
C PHE A 80 4.13 -8.50 23.12
N ARG A 81 3.49 -8.16 21.99
CA ARG A 81 2.11 -8.56 21.69
C ARG A 81 1.91 -8.70 20.19
N THR A 82 2.32 -9.85 19.64
CA THR A 82 2.05 -10.17 18.25
C THR A 82 0.57 -10.58 18.08
N VAL A 83 -0.10 -9.93 17.14
CA VAL A 83 -1.49 -10.20 16.79
C VAL A 83 -1.57 -10.66 15.34
N THR A 84 -2.37 -11.69 15.11
CA THR A 84 -2.70 -12.17 13.76
C THR A 84 -4.21 -12.02 13.57
N ARG A 85 -4.64 -11.52 12.41
CA ARG A 85 -6.07 -11.39 12.09
C ARG A 85 -6.46 -12.37 10.99
N THR A 86 -7.61 -13.00 11.14
CA THR A 86 -8.25 -13.82 10.11
C THR A 86 -9.57 -13.17 9.70
N VAL A 87 -9.87 -13.19 8.40
CA VAL A 87 -11.07 -12.60 7.80
C VAL A 87 -11.93 -13.70 7.17
N PHE A 88 -13.24 -13.52 7.19
CA PHE A 88 -14.20 -14.49 6.66
C PHE A 88 -15.16 -13.80 5.66
N PRO A 89 -14.73 -13.60 4.40
CA PRO A 89 -15.57 -12.96 3.38
C PRO A 89 -16.89 -13.70 3.13
N GLU A 90 -16.91 -15.02 3.33
CA GLU A 90 -18.09 -15.88 3.11
C GLU A 90 -19.23 -15.60 4.10
N ARG A 91 -18.91 -14.93 5.22
CA ARG A 91 -19.89 -14.55 6.25
C ARG A 91 -20.50 -13.18 6.00
N LEU A 92 -20.11 -12.48 4.94
CA LEU A 92 -20.72 -11.20 4.59
C LEU A 92 -22.19 -11.43 4.20
N PRO A 93 -23.15 -10.72 4.83
CA PRO A 93 -24.55 -10.80 4.43
C PRO A 93 -24.75 -10.41 2.97
N GLU A 94 -25.59 -11.16 2.26
CA GLU A 94 -25.89 -10.97 0.83
C GLU A 94 -26.46 -9.57 0.51
N ASN A 95 -27.16 -8.95 1.46
CA ASN A 95 -27.82 -7.65 1.29
C ASN A 95 -26.97 -6.44 1.73
N ILE A 96 -25.65 -6.59 1.92
CA ILE A 96 -24.80 -5.45 2.26
C ILE A 96 -24.56 -4.57 1.03
N GLU A 97 -24.86 -3.28 1.18
CA GLU A 97 -24.39 -2.28 0.24
C GLU A 97 -22.88 -2.06 0.42
N LEU A 98 -22.09 -2.63 -0.49
CA LEU A 98 -20.63 -2.44 -0.52
C LEU A 98 -20.27 -0.96 -0.76
N PRO A 99 -19.21 -0.41 -0.13
CA PRO A 99 -18.75 0.95 -0.41
C PRO A 99 -18.13 1.09 -1.80
N ALA A 100 -17.99 2.31 -2.31
CA ALA A 100 -17.14 2.55 -3.49
C ALA A 100 -15.66 2.46 -3.11
N VAL A 101 -14.83 1.92 -4.00
CA VAL A 101 -13.38 1.73 -3.83
C VAL A 101 -12.65 2.33 -5.01
N ASP A 102 -11.74 3.27 -4.71
CA ASP A 102 -10.82 3.87 -5.66
C ASP A 102 -9.43 3.23 -5.49
N VAL A 103 -8.88 2.63 -6.53
CA VAL A 103 -7.53 2.08 -6.56
C VAL A 103 -6.61 3.08 -7.24
N PHE A 104 -5.60 3.58 -6.52
CA PHE A 104 -4.60 4.49 -7.04
C PHE A 104 -3.30 3.73 -7.33
N ILE A 105 -2.81 3.86 -8.57
CA ILE A 105 -1.55 3.32 -9.04
C ILE A 105 -0.71 4.51 -9.51
N CYS A 106 0.48 4.67 -8.95
CA CYS A 106 1.42 5.72 -9.36
C CYS A 106 2.62 5.09 -10.06
N THR A 107 3.10 5.75 -11.10
CA THR A 107 4.34 5.40 -11.80
C THR A 107 5.10 6.68 -12.13
N ALA A 108 6.43 6.61 -12.18
CA ALA A 108 7.27 7.78 -12.43
C ALA A 108 8.18 7.64 -13.64
N ASP A 109 8.80 6.47 -13.83
CA ASP A 109 9.76 6.25 -14.91
C ASP A 109 9.65 4.82 -15.47
N PRO A 110 9.24 4.65 -16.75
CA PRO A 110 9.13 3.34 -17.39
C PRO A 110 10.47 2.58 -17.49
N SER A 111 11.60 3.27 -17.27
CA SER A 111 12.94 2.70 -17.23
C SER A 111 13.22 1.96 -15.91
N LYS A 112 12.72 2.53 -14.81
CA LYS A 112 12.90 2.02 -13.44
C LYS A 112 11.76 1.08 -13.04
N GLU A 113 10.56 1.38 -13.51
CA GLU A 113 9.34 0.63 -13.29
C GLU A 113 8.86 0.05 -14.63
N PRO A 114 9.20 -1.20 -14.96
CA PRO A 114 8.93 -1.75 -16.28
C PRO A 114 7.45 -1.61 -16.66
N THR A 115 7.16 -0.95 -17.78
CA THR A 115 5.79 -0.63 -18.20
C THR A 115 4.87 -1.85 -18.23
N LEU A 116 5.38 -3.02 -18.64
CA LEU A 116 4.60 -4.26 -18.63
C LEU A 116 4.17 -4.68 -17.20
N GLU A 117 5.04 -4.52 -16.21
CA GLU A 117 4.73 -4.85 -14.80
C GLU A 117 3.69 -3.88 -14.23
N VAL A 118 3.84 -2.58 -14.55
CA VAL A 118 2.83 -1.56 -14.20
C VAL A 118 1.48 -1.91 -14.84
N MET A 119 1.46 -2.27 -16.14
CA MET A 119 0.21 -2.65 -16.80
C MET A 119 -0.40 -3.94 -16.25
N ASN A 120 0.40 -4.92 -15.84
CA ASN A 120 -0.11 -6.10 -15.14
C ASN A 120 -0.76 -5.73 -13.79
N THR A 121 -0.20 -4.76 -13.08
CA THR A 121 -0.81 -4.21 -11.85
C THR A 121 -2.15 -3.54 -12.15
N VAL A 122 -2.23 -2.74 -13.22
CA VAL A 122 -3.47 -2.11 -13.68
C VAL A 122 -4.53 -3.15 -14.05
N ILE A 123 -4.16 -4.16 -14.86
CA ILE A 123 -5.07 -5.24 -15.27
C ILE A 123 -5.57 -6.01 -14.05
N SER A 124 -4.69 -6.27 -13.07
CA SER A 124 -5.04 -6.93 -11.81
C SER A 124 -6.04 -6.12 -11.00
N ALA A 125 -5.85 -4.80 -10.91
CA ALA A 125 -6.76 -3.90 -10.23
C ALA A 125 -8.14 -3.87 -10.89
N ILE A 126 -8.20 -3.82 -12.23
CA ILE A 126 -9.46 -3.85 -12.99
C ILE A 126 -10.19 -5.19 -12.81
N ALA A 127 -9.44 -6.29 -12.65
CA ALA A 127 -9.98 -7.64 -12.50
C ALA A 127 -10.32 -8.01 -11.04
N LEU A 128 -10.28 -7.06 -10.09
CA LEU A 128 -10.72 -7.31 -8.72
C LEU A 128 -12.19 -7.78 -8.69
N ASP A 129 -12.47 -8.66 -7.74
CA ASP A 129 -13.81 -9.21 -7.54
C ASP A 129 -14.68 -8.20 -6.79
N TYR A 130 -15.16 -7.19 -7.51
CA TYR A 130 -15.95 -6.10 -6.96
C TYR A 130 -17.01 -5.62 -7.97
N PRO A 131 -18.14 -5.07 -7.50
CA PRO A 131 -19.15 -4.49 -8.38
C PRO A 131 -18.55 -3.43 -9.32
N PRO A 132 -18.81 -3.49 -10.64
CA PRO A 132 -18.17 -2.62 -11.63
C PRO A 132 -18.59 -1.15 -11.51
N ASP A 133 -19.73 -0.87 -10.89
CA ASP A 133 -20.25 0.46 -10.57
C ASP A 133 -19.56 1.09 -9.35
N LYS A 134 -18.80 0.30 -8.58
CA LYS A 134 -18.18 0.72 -7.31
C LYS A 134 -16.65 0.68 -7.33
N LEU A 135 -16.05 0.03 -8.33
CA LEU A 135 -14.61 -0.07 -8.48
C LEU A 135 -14.11 0.92 -9.52
N HIS A 136 -13.24 1.83 -9.11
CA HIS A 136 -12.58 2.78 -10.00
C HIS A 136 -11.07 2.62 -9.87
N VAL A 137 -10.35 2.63 -11.00
CA VAL A 137 -8.89 2.46 -11.06
C VAL A 137 -8.29 3.70 -11.70
N TYR A 138 -7.36 4.34 -10.99
CA TYR A 138 -6.66 5.56 -11.41
C TYR A 138 -5.17 5.26 -11.55
N LEU A 139 -4.60 5.65 -12.69
CA LEU A 139 -3.17 5.58 -12.96
C LEU A 139 -2.62 7.02 -13.03
N SER A 140 -1.73 7.38 -12.12
CA SER A 140 -0.96 8.64 -12.15
C SER A 140 0.42 8.35 -12.71
N ASP A 141 0.83 9.07 -13.74
CA ASP A 141 2.18 9.02 -14.32
C ASP A 141 2.87 10.36 -14.09
N ASP A 142 3.78 10.40 -13.12
CA ASP A 142 4.52 11.60 -12.74
C ASP A 142 5.54 12.00 -13.82
N GLY A 143 6.02 11.04 -14.61
CA GLY A 143 6.94 11.28 -15.72
C GLY A 143 6.25 11.73 -17.00
N GLY A 144 4.92 11.54 -17.11
CA GLY A 144 4.12 11.95 -18.26
C GLY A 144 4.58 11.28 -19.57
N TYR A 145 5.08 10.06 -19.52
CA TYR A 145 5.63 9.37 -20.69
C TYR A 145 4.51 8.88 -21.62
N SER A 146 4.63 9.14 -22.92
CA SER A 146 3.67 8.66 -23.94
C SER A 146 3.55 7.13 -23.96
N VAL A 147 4.63 6.43 -23.64
CA VAL A 147 4.72 4.97 -23.53
C VAL A 147 3.71 4.43 -22.53
N THR A 148 3.57 5.08 -21.36
CA THR A 148 2.61 4.69 -20.31
C THR A 148 1.17 4.81 -20.83
N LEU A 149 0.85 5.90 -21.53
CA LEU A 149 -0.48 6.14 -22.09
C LEU A 149 -0.84 5.11 -23.18
N GLU A 150 0.09 4.80 -24.08
CA GLU A 150 -0.12 3.80 -25.14
C GLU A 150 -0.26 2.39 -24.56
N ALA A 151 0.60 2.03 -23.61
CA ALA A 151 0.53 0.75 -22.92
C ALA A 151 -0.79 0.60 -22.14
N MET A 152 -1.27 1.67 -21.50
CA MET A 152 -2.55 1.70 -20.79
C MET A 152 -3.74 1.41 -21.72
N LYS A 153 -3.73 1.95 -22.95
CA LYS A 153 -4.77 1.66 -23.95
C LYS A 153 -4.79 0.17 -24.34
N GLU A 154 -3.62 -0.42 -24.55
CA GLU A 154 -3.50 -1.86 -24.84
C GLU A 154 -3.91 -2.72 -23.64
N ALA A 155 -3.52 -2.32 -22.43
CA ALA A 155 -3.90 -3.00 -21.19
C ALA A 155 -5.42 -2.99 -20.98
N TRP A 156 -6.07 -1.84 -21.21
CA TRP A 156 -7.53 -1.71 -21.11
C TRP A 156 -8.25 -2.59 -22.15
N ARG A 157 -7.77 -2.62 -23.40
CA ARG A 157 -8.32 -3.49 -24.46
C ARG A 157 -8.25 -4.96 -24.07
N PHE A 158 -7.09 -5.39 -23.55
CA PHE A 158 -6.91 -6.77 -23.08
C PHE A 158 -7.78 -7.10 -21.87
N ALA A 159 -7.80 -6.22 -20.86
CA ALA A 159 -8.56 -6.41 -19.64
C ALA A 159 -10.06 -6.56 -19.93
N LYS A 160 -10.63 -5.61 -20.67
CA LYS A 160 -12.06 -5.59 -21.02
C LYS A 160 -12.45 -6.74 -21.95
N GLY A 161 -11.64 -7.02 -22.96
CA GLY A 161 -11.98 -7.97 -24.02
C GLY A 161 -11.80 -9.44 -23.63
N TYR A 162 -10.83 -9.74 -22.77
CA TYR A 162 -10.41 -11.13 -22.55
C TYR A 162 -10.24 -11.47 -21.06
N TRP A 163 -9.48 -10.68 -20.31
CA TRP A 163 -9.06 -11.06 -18.97
C TRP A 163 -10.18 -11.01 -17.92
N VAL A 164 -10.93 -9.90 -17.84
CA VAL A 164 -12.00 -9.72 -16.86
C VAL A 164 -13.13 -10.74 -17.07
N PRO A 165 -13.64 -10.98 -18.29
CA PRO A 165 -14.64 -12.02 -18.53
C PRO A 165 -14.15 -13.41 -18.12
N PHE A 166 -12.92 -13.79 -18.50
CA PHE A 166 -12.32 -15.07 -18.14
C PHE A 166 -12.18 -15.24 -16.61
N CYS A 167 -11.67 -14.20 -15.94
CA CYS A 167 -11.53 -14.14 -14.49
C CYS A 167 -12.85 -14.34 -13.73
N ARG A 168 -13.95 -13.78 -14.26
CA ARG A 168 -15.28 -13.88 -13.65
C ARG A 168 -15.96 -15.21 -13.97
N ALA A 169 -15.88 -15.67 -15.23
CA ALA A 169 -16.51 -16.91 -15.66
C ALA A 169 -15.97 -18.14 -14.92
N TYR A 170 -14.66 -18.18 -14.66
CA TYR A 170 -13.99 -19.32 -14.04
C TYR A 170 -13.53 -19.08 -12.60
N GLY A 171 -13.90 -17.94 -11.98
CA GLY A 171 -13.57 -17.66 -10.58
C GLY A 171 -12.06 -17.62 -10.28
N ILE A 172 -11.25 -17.12 -11.23
CA ILE A 172 -9.78 -17.15 -11.13
C ILE A 172 -9.30 -16.29 -9.96
N LYS A 173 -8.63 -16.89 -8.96
CA LYS A 173 -8.15 -16.15 -7.78
C LYS A 173 -6.96 -15.23 -8.09
N THR A 174 -6.04 -15.67 -8.95
CA THR A 174 -4.85 -14.90 -9.33
C THR A 174 -5.21 -13.85 -10.37
N ARG A 175 -5.36 -12.58 -9.95
CA ARG A 175 -5.78 -11.49 -10.85
C ARG A 175 -4.67 -10.95 -11.75
N CYS A 176 -3.41 -11.22 -11.43
CA CYS A 176 -2.27 -10.86 -12.27
C CYS A 176 -2.08 -11.90 -13.39
N PRO A 177 -2.19 -11.52 -14.67
CA PRO A 177 -2.02 -12.45 -15.79
C PRO A 177 -0.64 -13.11 -15.83
N GLU A 178 0.43 -12.33 -15.65
CA GLU A 178 1.80 -12.87 -15.63
C GLU A 178 1.96 -13.94 -14.53
N ALA A 179 1.51 -13.63 -13.31
CA ALA A 179 1.59 -14.57 -12.19
C ALA A 179 0.72 -15.81 -12.40
N TYR A 180 -0.47 -15.64 -13.01
CA TYR A 180 -1.38 -16.75 -13.32
C TYR A 180 -0.76 -17.72 -14.33
N PHE A 181 -0.21 -17.21 -15.44
CA PHE A 181 0.38 -18.05 -16.47
C PHE A 181 1.77 -18.60 -16.11
N LEU A 182 2.51 -17.96 -15.19
CA LEU A 182 3.76 -18.49 -14.64
C LEU A 182 3.55 -19.55 -13.56
N GLY A 183 2.52 -19.41 -12.72
CA GLY A 183 2.33 -20.24 -11.52
C GLY A 183 1.76 -21.65 -11.76
N GLU A 184 1.40 -21.99 -13.00
CA GLU A 184 0.60 -23.20 -13.31
C GLU A 184 1.29 -24.19 -14.27
N GLU A 185 2.60 -24.42 -14.15
CA GLU A 185 3.18 -25.69 -14.63
C GLU A 185 2.86 -26.88 -13.70
N GLY A 186 2.17 -26.69 -12.55
CA GLY A 186 2.02 -27.78 -11.56
C GLY A 186 0.78 -27.86 -10.67
N ASN A 187 -0.29 -27.07 -10.84
CA ASN A 187 -1.41 -27.07 -9.87
C ASN A 187 -2.82 -26.87 -10.47
N THR A 188 -3.05 -27.30 -11.71
CA THR A 188 -4.41 -27.32 -12.25
C THR A 188 -5.17 -28.51 -11.64
N GLU A 189 -6.10 -28.22 -10.73
CA GLU A 189 -7.07 -29.20 -10.26
C GLU A 189 -7.72 -29.89 -11.46
N SER A 190 -7.65 -31.22 -11.44
CA SER A 190 -7.90 -32.16 -12.54
C SER A 190 -9.37 -32.29 -12.96
N SER A 191 -10.19 -31.25 -12.78
CA SER A 191 -11.62 -31.26 -13.08
C SER A 191 -12.09 -30.06 -13.93
N SER A 192 -11.21 -29.38 -14.65
CA SER A 192 -11.63 -28.31 -15.55
C SER A 192 -12.00 -28.88 -16.93
N GLY A 193 -13.22 -28.56 -17.41
CA GLY A 193 -13.75 -29.07 -18.68
C GLY A 193 -12.94 -28.63 -19.90
N SER A 194 -13.08 -29.33 -21.02
CA SER A 194 -12.38 -29.03 -22.28
C SER A 194 -12.54 -27.57 -22.74
N GLU A 195 -13.69 -26.98 -22.46
CA GLU A 195 -13.99 -25.57 -22.74
C GLU A 195 -13.08 -24.60 -21.97
N PHE A 196 -12.83 -24.86 -20.68
CA PHE A 196 -11.91 -24.05 -19.87
C PHE A 196 -10.49 -24.07 -20.45
N MET A 197 -10.01 -25.25 -20.85
CA MET A 197 -8.66 -25.38 -21.42
C MET A 197 -8.54 -24.63 -22.75
N ALA A 198 -9.56 -24.69 -23.61
CA ALA A 198 -9.59 -23.94 -24.86
C ALA A 198 -9.64 -22.42 -24.63
N ASP A 199 -10.47 -21.97 -23.70
CA ASP A 199 -10.60 -20.57 -23.33
C ASP A 199 -9.33 -20.02 -22.68
N ARG A 200 -8.70 -20.81 -21.81
CA ARG A 200 -7.42 -20.48 -21.17
C ARG A 200 -6.32 -20.29 -22.20
N GLU A 201 -6.19 -21.21 -23.17
CA GLU A 201 -5.16 -21.09 -24.21
C GLU A 201 -5.42 -19.88 -25.11
N ARG A 202 -6.69 -19.63 -25.47
CA ARG A 202 -7.08 -18.42 -26.22
C ARG A 202 -6.71 -17.15 -25.46
N VAL A 203 -6.97 -17.07 -24.16
CA VAL A 203 -6.62 -15.89 -23.34
C VAL A 203 -5.11 -15.76 -23.19
N LYS A 204 -4.37 -16.87 -23.04
CA LYS A 204 -2.90 -16.90 -23.02
C LYS A 204 -2.31 -16.33 -24.31
N GLU A 205 -2.82 -16.73 -25.47
CA GLU A 205 -2.41 -16.17 -26.76
C GLU A 205 -2.66 -14.66 -26.83
N LYS A 206 -3.82 -14.18 -26.35
CA LYS A 206 -4.10 -12.74 -26.28
C LYS A 206 -3.18 -12.00 -25.31
N TYR A 207 -2.80 -12.64 -24.22
CA TYR A 207 -1.86 -12.07 -23.26
C TYR A 207 -0.45 -11.93 -23.85
N GLU A 208 0.06 -12.94 -24.55
CA GLU A 208 1.37 -12.87 -25.22
C GLU A 208 1.38 -11.82 -26.35
N ASN A 209 0.27 -11.70 -27.09
CA ASN A 209 0.09 -10.63 -28.06
C ASN A 209 0.13 -9.24 -27.39
N PHE A 210 -0.52 -9.08 -26.23
CA PHE A 210 -0.46 -7.86 -25.43
C PHE A 210 0.97 -7.54 -24.97
N LYS A 211 1.69 -8.52 -24.38
CA LYS A 211 3.10 -8.37 -23.97
C LYS A 211 3.97 -7.89 -25.13
N SER A 212 3.82 -8.52 -26.29
CA SER A 212 4.56 -8.17 -27.50
C SER A 212 4.30 -6.74 -27.95
N ARG A 213 3.05 -6.25 -27.85
CA ARG A 213 2.70 -4.87 -28.21
C ARG A 213 3.30 -3.85 -27.24
N VAL A 214 3.20 -4.10 -25.93
CA VAL A 214 3.79 -3.23 -24.91
C VAL A 214 5.30 -3.15 -25.05
N MET A 215 5.97 -4.28 -25.30
CA MET A 215 7.41 -4.32 -25.53
C MET A 215 7.81 -3.55 -26.80
N ARG A 216 7.01 -3.60 -27.87
CA ARG A 216 7.26 -2.80 -29.09
C ARG A 216 7.13 -1.30 -28.84
N ILE A 217 6.11 -0.87 -28.08
CA ILE A 217 5.95 0.55 -27.69
C ILE A 217 7.19 1.02 -26.94
N ARG A 218 7.67 0.21 -26.00
CA ARG A 218 8.89 0.51 -25.22
C ARG A 218 10.15 0.56 -26.08
N GLN A 219 10.31 -0.34 -27.06
CA GLN A 219 11.52 -0.36 -27.90
C GLN A 219 11.64 0.90 -28.78
N ASN A 220 10.52 1.51 -29.15
CA ASN A 220 10.49 2.75 -29.93
C ASN A 220 10.88 3.98 -29.11
N SER A 221 10.80 3.90 -27.77
CA SER A 221 11.29 4.94 -26.85
C SER A 221 12.72 4.61 -26.40
N ILE A 222 13.67 5.52 -26.61
CA ILE A 222 15.05 5.35 -26.14
C ILE A 222 15.05 5.40 -24.60
N ILE A 223 14.97 4.24 -23.96
CA ILE A 223 14.93 4.09 -22.50
C ILE A 223 16.24 3.44 -22.03
N VAL A 224 16.99 4.17 -21.20
CA VAL A 224 18.24 3.69 -20.59
C VAL A 224 17.91 2.96 -19.30
N VAL A 225 18.15 1.64 -19.27
CA VAL A 225 17.96 0.84 -18.06
C VAL A 225 19.16 1.04 -17.13
N ASN A 226 18.94 1.61 -15.95
CA ASN A 226 19.94 1.69 -14.91
C ASN A 226 19.56 0.74 -13.77
N ARG A 227 20.41 -0.24 -13.48
CA ARG A 227 20.16 -1.31 -12.51
C ARG A 227 20.30 -0.76 -11.09
N ASP A 228 19.19 -0.65 -10.37
CA ASP A 228 19.21 -0.42 -8.93
C ASP A 228 19.08 -1.74 -8.18
N HIS A 229 19.65 -1.80 -6.98
CA HIS A 229 19.52 -2.96 -6.11
C HIS A 229 18.17 -2.94 -5.41
N THR A 230 17.52 -4.11 -5.33
CA THR A 230 16.30 -4.30 -4.55
C THR A 230 16.59 -4.12 -3.06
N ALA A 231 15.92 -3.16 -2.42
CA ALA A 231 15.95 -3.01 -0.98
C ALA A 231 15.02 -4.07 -0.35
N VAL A 232 15.58 -4.98 0.44
CA VAL A 232 14.79 -5.89 1.28
C VAL A 232 14.51 -5.19 2.61
N VAL A 233 13.27 -4.74 2.79
CA VAL A 233 12.81 -4.15 4.06
C VAL A 233 12.05 -5.24 4.83
N GLU A 234 12.61 -5.74 5.91
CA GLU A 234 11.88 -6.59 6.85
C GLU A 234 10.97 -5.71 7.71
N VAL A 235 9.65 -5.89 7.62
CA VAL A 235 8.69 -5.12 8.43
C VAL A 235 7.94 -6.00 9.42
N GLN A 236 8.03 -5.66 10.70
CA GLN A 236 7.40 -6.38 11.80
C GLN A 236 5.97 -5.89 12.08
N TRP A 237 5.08 -6.00 11.08
CA TRP A 237 3.71 -5.48 11.15
C TRP A 237 2.84 -6.08 12.26
N GLN A 238 3.02 -7.38 12.55
CA GLN A 238 2.22 -8.12 13.54
C GLN A 238 2.40 -7.59 14.98
N GLY A 239 3.55 -7.00 15.26
CA GLY A 239 3.88 -6.40 16.54
C GLY A 239 3.18 -5.06 16.78
N LEU A 240 3.29 -4.19 15.79
CA LEU A 240 2.58 -2.91 15.74
C LEU A 240 1.06 -3.09 15.81
N ASP A 241 0.55 -4.16 15.19
CA ASP A 241 -0.87 -4.45 15.14
C ASP A 241 -1.50 -4.80 16.50
N GLY A 242 -0.70 -5.31 17.45
CA GLY A 242 -1.15 -5.53 18.82
C GLY A 242 -1.23 -4.28 19.70
N LEU A 243 -0.68 -3.16 19.20
CA LEU A 243 -0.68 -1.85 19.86
C LEU A 243 -1.77 -0.96 19.25
N GLN A 244 -1.43 -0.25 18.18
CA GLN A 244 -2.32 0.73 17.51
C GLN A 244 -2.49 0.47 16.01
N GLY A 245 -1.87 -0.59 15.48
CA GLY A 245 -1.88 -0.88 14.05
C GLY A 245 -0.53 -0.60 13.38
N PRO A 246 -0.32 -1.12 12.15
CA PRO A 246 0.86 -0.82 11.35
C PRO A 246 0.90 0.65 10.94
N ILE A 247 2.12 1.17 10.76
CA ILE A 247 2.36 2.46 10.12
C ILE A 247 2.00 2.35 8.62
N VAL A 248 1.41 3.39 8.05
CA VAL A 248 1.21 3.47 6.60
C VAL A 248 2.59 3.54 5.92
N SER A 249 2.98 2.48 5.21
CA SER A 249 4.25 2.42 4.50
C SER A 249 4.09 1.68 3.17
N GLY A 250 4.61 2.27 2.10
CA GLY A 250 4.63 1.64 0.77
C GLY A 250 3.25 1.52 0.13
N THR A 251 2.80 0.29 -0.13
CA THR A 251 1.63 -0.02 -0.97
C THR A 251 0.69 -1.01 -0.29
N GLY A 252 -0.56 -1.12 -0.78
CA GLY A 252 -1.47 -2.19 -0.36
C GLY A 252 -2.30 -1.91 0.89
N PHE A 253 -2.56 -0.63 1.19
CA PHE A 253 -3.42 -0.21 2.29
C PHE A 253 -4.73 0.40 1.78
N TYR A 254 -5.78 0.38 2.61
CA TYR A 254 -7.04 1.05 2.36
C TYR A 254 -7.13 2.29 3.25
N ILE A 255 -7.27 3.48 2.66
CA ILE A 255 -7.50 4.72 3.41
C ILE A 255 -8.97 5.10 3.28
N LYS A 256 -9.63 5.34 4.42
CA LYS A 256 -10.95 5.97 4.42
C LYS A 256 -10.79 7.41 3.96
N ARG A 257 -11.55 7.83 2.94
CA ARG A 257 -11.48 9.19 2.38
C ARG A 257 -11.58 10.27 3.46
N GLU A 258 -12.46 10.10 4.44
CA GLU A 258 -12.64 11.04 5.55
C GLU A 258 -11.40 11.19 6.44
N ALA A 259 -10.58 10.13 6.56
CA ALA A 259 -9.34 10.16 7.32
C ALA A 259 -8.22 10.95 6.60
N LEU A 260 -8.31 11.14 5.27
CA LEU A 260 -7.36 11.99 4.54
C LEU A 260 -7.55 13.48 4.88
N TYR A 261 -8.76 13.89 5.22
CA TYR A 261 -9.11 15.30 5.45
C TYR A 261 -8.90 15.77 6.90
N ALA A 262 -8.41 14.89 7.78
CA ALA A 262 -8.11 15.11 9.20
C ALA A 262 -9.27 15.53 10.13
N ASN A 263 -10.26 16.28 9.65
CA ASN A 263 -11.42 16.75 10.41
C ASN A 263 -12.74 16.19 9.85
N PRO A 264 -13.71 15.81 10.70
CA PRO A 264 -15.07 15.61 10.24
C PRO A 264 -15.59 16.95 9.71
N ILE A 265 -15.72 17.07 8.39
CA ILE A 265 -16.18 18.26 7.63
C ILE A 265 -17.62 18.70 8.02
N LYS A 266 -18.25 17.98 8.93
CA LYS A 266 -19.52 18.38 9.53
C LYS A 266 -19.26 19.57 10.44
N ASP A 267 -19.81 20.72 10.07
CA ASP A 267 -19.84 21.96 10.87
C ASP A 267 -18.64 22.91 10.68
N VAL A 268 -17.83 22.71 9.63
CA VAL A 268 -16.75 23.65 9.26
C VAL A 268 -17.29 24.70 8.28
N ASP A 269 -16.95 25.97 8.51
CA ASP A 269 -17.30 27.09 7.61
C ASP A 269 -16.72 26.85 6.20
N VAL A 270 -17.49 27.17 5.17
CA VAL A 270 -17.08 27.06 3.76
C VAL A 270 -15.84 27.90 3.49
N MET A 271 -15.70 29.06 4.15
CA MET A 271 -14.50 29.88 4.02
C MET A 271 -13.25 29.20 4.59
N GLU A 272 -13.38 28.51 5.71
CA GLU A 272 -12.31 27.73 6.30
C GLU A 272 -11.94 26.55 5.39
N LEU A 273 -12.94 25.82 4.87
CA LEU A 273 -12.72 24.74 3.90
C LEU A 273 -11.96 25.23 2.65
N LYS A 274 -12.21 26.45 2.18
CA LYS A 274 -11.46 27.02 1.05
C LYS A 274 -9.99 27.30 1.36
N GLN A 275 -9.69 27.70 2.59
CA GLN A 275 -8.31 27.90 3.02
C GLN A 275 -7.55 26.56 3.09
N TYR A 276 -8.24 25.48 3.48
CA TYR A 276 -7.66 24.15 3.58
C TYR A 276 -7.55 23.41 2.24
N PHE A 277 -8.64 23.38 1.47
CA PHE A 277 -8.81 22.53 0.28
C PHE A 277 -8.71 23.28 -1.05
N GLY A 278 -8.57 24.60 -1.01
CA GLY A 278 -8.52 25.46 -2.18
C GLY A 278 -9.88 26.06 -2.57
N PRO A 279 -9.90 26.96 -3.56
CA PRO A 279 -11.05 27.83 -3.84
C PRO A 279 -12.24 27.12 -4.52
N SER A 280 -12.09 25.87 -4.96
CA SER A 280 -13.13 25.16 -5.71
C SER A 280 -14.38 24.88 -4.88
N ASN A 281 -15.48 25.49 -5.28
CA ASN A 281 -16.79 25.23 -4.68
C ASN A 281 -17.30 23.82 -4.98
N GLU A 282 -17.01 23.27 -6.17
CA GLU A 282 -17.49 21.94 -6.57
C GLU A 282 -16.74 20.85 -5.81
N PHE A 283 -15.42 21.02 -5.60
CA PHE A 283 -14.64 20.11 -4.77
C PHE A 283 -15.13 20.14 -3.31
N ILE A 284 -15.36 21.32 -2.74
CA ILE A 284 -15.87 21.44 -1.36
C ILE A 284 -17.26 20.82 -1.21
N LYS A 285 -18.16 21.01 -2.19
CA LYS A 285 -19.48 20.36 -2.19
C LYS A 285 -19.38 18.83 -2.24
N SER A 286 -18.34 18.28 -2.87
CA SER A 286 -18.14 16.83 -3.00
C SER A 286 -17.91 16.13 -1.66
N PHE A 287 -17.53 16.86 -0.61
CA PHE A 287 -17.39 16.32 0.74
C PHE A 287 -18.72 16.00 1.44
N GLY A 288 -19.84 16.50 0.91
CA GLY A 288 -21.16 16.20 1.45
C GLY A 288 -21.50 14.70 1.33
N ARG A 289 -21.98 14.09 2.43
CA ARG A 289 -22.31 12.64 2.52
C ARG A 289 -23.29 12.11 1.47
N HIS A 290 -23.99 12.98 0.76
CA HIS A 290 -24.95 12.63 -0.29
C HIS A 290 -24.67 13.36 -1.61
N TYR A 291 -23.42 13.76 -1.85
CA TYR A 291 -23.05 14.35 -3.14
C TYR A 291 -23.18 13.28 -4.23
N LYS A 292 -24.32 13.32 -4.93
CA LYS A 292 -24.48 12.72 -6.24
C LYS A 292 -24.23 13.84 -7.24
N PRO A 293 -23.22 13.75 -8.12
CA PRO A 293 -23.14 14.68 -9.24
C PRO A 293 -24.48 14.65 -9.97
N LYS A 294 -24.97 15.81 -10.41
CA LYS A 294 -26.20 15.90 -11.21
C LYS A 294 -25.94 15.23 -12.56
N ASP A 295 -26.05 13.91 -12.59
CA ASP A 295 -26.02 13.14 -13.82
C ASP A 295 -27.32 13.39 -14.57
N HIS A 296 -27.23 13.67 -15.88
CA HIS A 296 -28.26 13.51 -16.93
C HIS A 296 -28.04 14.42 -18.15
N GLN A 297 -26.95 15.20 -18.26
CA GLN A 297 -26.63 15.93 -19.50
C GLN A 297 -25.14 15.89 -19.84
N HIS A 298 -24.83 15.69 -21.13
CA HIS A 298 -23.47 15.69 -21.68
C HIS A 298 -22.66 16.96 -21.32
N SER A 299 -23.35 18.08 -21.08
CA SER A 299 -22.77 19.35 -20.62
C SER A 299 -22.22 19.31 -19.18
N ALA A 300 -22.79 18.48 -18.30
CA ALA A 300 -22.32 18.29 -16.93
C ALA A 300 -20.99 17.53 -16.89
N SER A 301 -20.82 16.54 -17.78
CA SER A 301 -19.58 15.78 -17.94
C SER A 301 -18.41 16.65 -18.40
N VAL A 302 -18.64 17.55 -19.37
CA VAL A 302 -17.59 18.48 -19.84
C VAL A 302 -17.19 19.48 -18.76
N THR A 303 -18.17 19.99 -18.00
CA THR A 303 -17.90 20.89 -16.87
C THR A 303 -17.08 20.20 -15.79
N LEU A 304 -17.43 18.96 -15.44
CA LEU A 304 -16.68 18.17 -14.46
C LEU A 304 -15.25 17.87 -14.92
N MET A 305 -15.04 17.58 -16.21
CA MET A 305 -13.69 17.37 -16.76
C MET A 305 -12.83 18.64 -16.65
N LYS A 306 -13.39 19.82 -16.95
CA LYS A 306 -12.68 21.10 -16.78
C LYS A 306 -12.34 21.37 -15.32
N GLU A 307 -13.28 21.05 -14.42
CA GLU A 307 -13.06 21.15 -12.98
C GLU A 307 -11.93 20.20 -12.53
N THR A 308 -11.94 18.93 -12.94
CA THR A 308 -10.87 17.98 -12.65
C THR A 308 -9.52 18.47 -13.18
N GLN A 309 -9.48 19.04 -14.39
CA GLN A 309 -8.25 19.61 -14.96
C GLN A 309 -7.75 20.82 -14.15
N TYR A 310 -8.67 21.64 -13.64
CA TYR A 310 -8.33 22.75 -12.75
C TYR A 310 -7.77 22.26 -11.40
N LEU A 311 -8.41 21.27 -10.77
CA LEU A 311 -7.97 20.66 -9.52
C LEU A 311 -6.60 19.98 -9.65
N ALA A 312 -6.31 19.38 -10.81
CA ALA A 312 -5.03 18.72 -11.09
C ALA A 312 -3.94 19.70 -11.57
N SER A 313 -4.22 21.00 -11.61
CA SER A 313 -3.23 22.00 -12.06
C SER A 313 -2.16 22.25 -11.00
N CYS A 314 -0.95 22.58 -11.45
CA CYS A 314 0.18 22.87 -10.56
C CYS A 314 -0.03 24.07 -9.63
N ALA A 315 -0.95 24.97 -9.98
CA ALA A 315 -1.24 26.18 -9.22
C ALA A 315 -2.38 26.00 -8.21
N TYR A 316 -3.12 24.89 -8.26
CA TYR A 316 -4.31 24.73 -7.43
C TYR A 316 -3.99 24.73 -5.92
N GLU A 317 -2.86 24.13 -5.55
CA GLU A 317 -2.42 24.04 -4.16
C GLU A 317 -1.75 25.33 -3.64
N ASN A 318 -1.51 26.32 -4.50
CA ASN A 318 -0.87 27.57 -4.10
C ASN A 318 -1.70 28.29 -3.03
N GLU A 319 -1.03 28.79 -2.00
CA GLU A 319 -1.65 29.52 -0.88
C GLU A 319 -2.68 28.72 -0.07
N THR A 320 -2.83 27.41 -0.34
CA THR A 320 -3.66 26.51 0.46
C THR A 320 -2.87 25.87 1.60
N LYS A 321 -3.59 25.32 2.58
CA LYS A 321 -3.04 24.45 3.63
C LYS A 321 -3.02 22.95 3.24
N TRP A 322 -3.42 22.62 2.01
CA TRP A 322 -3.39 21.26 1.48
C TRP A 322 -1.95 20.73 1.50
N GLY A 323 -1.78 19.46 1.87
CA GLY A 323 -0.45 18.84 2.05
C GLY A 323 0.36 19.32 3.28
N LYS A 324 0.08 20.52 3.82
CA LYS A 324 0.76 21.10 5.00
C LYS A 324 0.08 20.72 6.31
N GLU A 325 -1.21 21.02 6.43
CA GLU A 325 -2.05 20.79 7.62
C GLU A 325 -3.25 19.89 7.30
N ALA A 326 -3.76 19.91 6.06
CA ALA A 326 -4.95 19.17 5.62
C ALA A 326 -4.65 17.71 5.19
N SER A 327 -3.48 17.18 5.50
CA SER A 327 -3.01 15.85 5.11
C SER A 327 -2.72 14.99 6.36
N PRO A 328 -2.53 13.66 6.26
CA PRO A 328 -2.41 12.75 7.40
C PRO A 328 -1.27 13.02 8.40
N LYS A 329 -0.50 14.11 8.25
CA LYS A 329 0.54 14.53 9.19
C LYS A 329 0.03 14.74 10.64
N GLN A 330 -1.28 14.87 10.86
CA GLN A 330 -1.87 15.10 12.19
C GLN A 330 -2.54 13.87 12.85
N ILE A 331 -2.32 12.64 12.38
CA ILE A 331 -2.81 11.42 13.06
C ILE A 331 -1.85 10.94 14.17
N LEU A 332 -1.17 11.86 14.86
CA LEU A 332 -0.59 11.59 16.16
C LEU A 332 -1.39 12.43 17.15
N PRO A 333 -2.29 11.82 17.96
CA PRO A 333 -2.88 12.56 19.06
C PRO A 333 -1.73 13.08 19.92
N SER A 334 -1.70 14.40 20.12
CA SER A 334 -0.91 15.02 21.18
C SER A 334 -1.23 14.26 22.47
N ILE A 335 -0.22 13.55 22.98
CA ILE A 335 -0.30 12.84 24.26
C ILE A 335 -0.59 13.91 25.33
N PRO A 336 -1.63 13.74 26.18
CA PRO A 336 -1.88 14.65 27.28
C PRO A 336 -0.74 14.67 28.31
#